data_AF-A0A2V7G756-F1
#
_entry.id   AF-A0A2V7G756-F1
#
_cell.length_a   1.000
_cell.length_b   1.000
_cell.length_c   1.000
_cell.angle_alpha   90.00
_cell.angle_beta   90.00
_cell.angle_gamma   90.00
#
_symmetry.space_group_name_H-M   'P 1'
#
loop_
_entity.id
_entity.type
_entity.pdbx_description
1 polymer ?
#
loop_
_entity_poly.entity_id
_entity_poly.type
_entity_poly.pdbx_seq_one_letter_code
_entity_poly.pdbx_strand_id
1 'polypeptide(L)'
;MPHHSYEYANTLGWFYDRFDHPHRLKLLYVAGSFVNQAAHWVRHTPGNGEIAARPPQAASSRSPRELLERLDAAQVALEPEESRAWVQAYLDAGCDRAPLVETLAVAAVREGNDPHNQEIGLCLLEDYGKSTAHDRDTLLLACAHHTAGHQKFGDPLEAYRRFTEALA
;
A
#
# COMPACT_ATOMS: atom_id res chain seq x y z
N MET A 1 12.40 1.95 2.65
CA MET A 1 12.92 2.16 1.28
C MET A 1 12.64 1.06 0.26
N PRO A 2 12.48 -0.25 0.58
CA PRO A 2 12.25 -1.27 -0.47
C PRO A 2 11.00 -1.03 -1.33
N HIS A 3 9.98 -0.39 -0.77
CA HIS A 3 8.69 -0.15 -1.42
C HIS A 3 8.78 0.88 -2.57
N HIS A 4 9.77 1.79 -2.56
CA HIS A 4 9.98 2.72 -3.69
C HIS A 4 10.37 2.03 -4.98
N SER A 5 10.91 0.80 -4.91
CA SER A 5 11.16 0.01 -6.13
C SER A 5 9.88 -0.28 -6.88
N TYR A 6 8.74 -0.36 -6.18
CA TYR A 6 7.43 -0.54 -6.77
C TYR A 6 6.92 0.74 -7.45
N GLU A 7 6.88 1.86 -6.71
CA GLU A 7 6.48 3.18 -7.20
C GLU A 7 7.24 3.61 -8.47
N TYR A 8 8.56 3.41 -8.48
CA TYR A 8 9.37 3.76 -9.66
C TYR A 8 9.13 2.79 -10.83
N ALA A 9 8.87 1.52 -10.57
CA ALA A 9 8.50 0.58 -11.62
C ALA A 9 7.14 0.93 -12.25
N ASN A 10 6.17 1.35 -11.44
CA ASN A 10 4.87 1.84 -11.92
C ASN A 10 5.03 3.12 -12.77
N THR A 11 5.81 4.11 -12.30
CA THR A 11 6.14 5.32 -13.09
C THR A 11 6.81 4.97 -14.42
N LEU A 12 7.68 3.96 -14.44
CA LEU A 12 8.29 3.48 -15.68
C LEU A 12 7.27 2.86 -16.64
N GLY A 13 6.24 2.18 -16.14
CA GLY A 13 5.10 1.73 -16.95
C GLY A 13 4.45 2.89 -17.70
N TRP A 14 4.08 3.95 -16.97
CA TRP A 14 3.55 5.18 -17.58
C TRP A 14 4.52 5.80 -18.61
N PHE A 15 5.82 5.82 -18.31
CA PHE A 15 6.82 6.35 -19.25
C PHE A 15 6.83 5.54 -20.56
N TYR A 16 6.76 4.22 -20.48
CA TYR A 16 6.74 3.35 -21.65
C TYR A 16 5.48 3.51 -22.51
N ASP A 17 4.33 3.78 -21.87
CA ASP A 17 3.06 4.02 -22.56
C ASP A 17 3.00 5.36 -23.30
N ARG A 18 3.82 6.34 -22.88
CA ARG A 18 3.69 7.74 -23.32
C ARG A 18 4.88 8.26 -24.12
N PHE A 19 6.06 7.66 -24.00
CA PHE A 19 7.28 8.19 -24.59
C PHE A 19 8.01 7.17 -25.46
N ASP A 20 8.35 7.58 -26.68
CA ASP A 20 9.30 6.86 -27.53
C ASP A 20 10.70 7.46 -27.37
N HIS A 21 11.43 6.97 -26.35
CA HIS A 21 12.73 7.51 -25.98
C HIS A 21 13.88 6.51 -26.27
N PRO A 22 15.00 6.93 -26.90
CA PRO A 22 16.12 6.03 -27.23
C PRO A 22 16.76 5.31 -26.04
N HIS A 23 16.57 5.82 -24.83
CA HIS A 23 17.09 5.21 -23.60
C HIS A 23 16.08 4.42 -22.79
N ARG A 24 14.83 4.26 -23.26
CA ARG A 24 13.81 3.52 -22.50
C ARG A 24 14.28 2.14 -22.08
N LEU A 25 14.95 1.39 -22.99
CA LEU A 25 15.47 0.05 -22.70
C LEU A 25 16.43 0.04 -21.49
N LYS A 26 17.28 1.06 -21.35
CA LYS A 26 18.20 1.18 -20.20
C LYS A 26 17.45 1.29 -18.87
N LEU A 27 16.27 1.90 -18.87
CA LEU A 27 15.45 2.07 -17.67
C LEU A 27 14.96 0.72 -17.13
N LEU A 28 14.70 -0.29 -17.98
CA LEU A 28 14.33 -1.64 -17.52
C LEU A 28 15.49 -2.32 -16.79
N TYR A 29 16.73 -2.11 -17.23
CA TYR A 29 17.91 -2.63 -16.53
C TYR A 29 18.08 -1.98 -15.16
N VAL A 30 17.86 -0.66 -15.07
CA VAL A 30 17.91 0.07 -13.80
C VAL A 30 16.81 -0.40 -12.86
N ALA A 31 15.57 -0.53 -13.34
CA ALA A 31 14.44 -1.03 -12.57
C ALA A 31 14.69 -2.44 -12.05
N GLY A 32 15.14 -3.36 -12.93
CA GLY A 32 15.48 -4.72 -12.55
C GLY A 32 16.60 -4.78 -11.51
N SER A 33 17.64 -3.94 -11.65
CA SER A 33 18.69 -3.82 -10.64
C SER A 33 18.15 -3.34 -9.30
N PHE A 34 17.27 -2.34 -9.30
CA PHE A 34 16.71 -1.78 -8.08
C PHE A 34 15.79 -2.77 -7.36
N VAL A 35 14.90 -3.44 -8.10
CA VAL A 35 14.03 -4.51 -7.55
C VAL A 35 14.86 -5.63 -6.95
N ASN A 36 15.91 -6.09 -7.64
CA ASN A 36 16.79 -7.13 -7.12
C ASN A 36 17.52 -6.69 -5.84
N GLN A 37 18.01 -5.45 -5.81
CA GLN A 37 18.64 -4.90 -4.61
C GLN A 37 17.64 -4.80 -3.46
N ALA A 38 16.42 -4.30 -3.70
CA ALA A 38 15.35 -4.25 -2.71
C ALA A 38 15.00 -5.63 -2.16
N ALA A 39 14.84 -6.63 -3.03
CA ALA A 39 14.58 -8.01 -2.65
C ALA A 39 15.72 -8.60 -1.80
N HIS A 40 16.98 -8.33 -2.18
CA HIS A 40 18.14 -8.74 -1.39
C HIS A 40 18.11 -8.11 0.01
N TRP A 41 17.86 -6.80 0.10
CA TRP A 41 17.73 -6.12 1.39
C TRP A 41 16.61 -6.69 2.25
N VAL A 42 15.42 -6.90 1.67
CA VAL A 42 14.27 -7.46 2.39
C VAL A 42 14.60 -8.83 2.95
N ARG A 43 15.17 -9.73 2.14
CA ARG A 43 15.57 -11.09 2.53
C ARG A 43 16.55 -11.13 3.70
N HIS A 44 17.47 -10.16 3.75
CA HIS A 44 18.55 -10.11 4.73
C HIS A 44 18.26 -9.22 5.94
N THR A 45 17.10 -8.56 5.99
CA THR A 45 16.67 -7.76 7.13
C THR A 45 16.02 -8.67 8.19
N PRO A 46 16.53 -8.70 9.43
CA PRO A 46 15.91 -9.48 10.50
C PRO A 46 14.45 -9.08 10.73
N GLY A 47 13.56 -10.06 10.88
CA GLY A 47 12.14 -9.82 11.11
C GLY A 47 11.28 -9.75 9.85
N ASN A 48 11.86 -9.72 8.65
CA ASN A 48 11.13 -9.75 7.37
C ASN A 48 10.77 -11.18 6.89
N GLY A 49 10.65 -12.13 7.82
CA GLY A 49 10.17 -13.47 7.49
C GLY A 49 8.68 -13.46 7.12
N GLU A 50 8.20 -14.57 6.58
CA GLU A 50 6.78 -14.73 6.30
C GLU A 50 5.97 -14.72 7.61
N ILE A 51 5.02 -13.79 7.72
CA ILE A 51 4.10 -13.71 8.85
C ILE A 51 2.80 -14.41 8.46
N ALA A 52 2.46 -15.47 9.20
CA ALA A 52 1.19 -16.16 9.03
C ALA A 52 0.04 -15.19 9.36
N ALA A 53 -0.74 -14.83 8.33
CA ALA A 53 -1.97 -14.09 8.53
C ALA A 53 -2.93 -14.95 9.35
N ARG A 54 -3.26 -14.51 10.56
CA ARG A 54 -4.36 -15.11 11.31
C ARG A 54 -5.66 -14.44 10.86
N PRO A 55 -6.71 -15.22 10.54
CA PRO A 55 -8.01 -14.63 10.25
C PRO A 55 -8.44 -13.77 11.45
N PRO A 56 -8.92 -12.55 11.22
CA PRO A 56 -9.44 -11.72 12.30
C PRO A 56 -10.59 -12.45 13.00
N GLN A 57 -10.70 -12.28 14.32
CA GLN A 57 -11.72 -12.98 15.09
C GLN A 57 -13.14 -12.62 14.59
N ALA A 58 -13.97 -13.64 14.42
CA ALA A 58 -15.35 -13.52 13.91
C ALA A 58 -15.47 -12.91 12.50
N ALA A 59 -14.41 -12.90 11.69
CA ALA A 59 -14.50 -12.39 10.32
C ALA A 59 -15.57 -13.12 9.48
N SER A 60 -15.71 -14.44 9.64
CA SER A 60 -16.66 -15.26 8.89
C SER A 60 -18.14 -15.01 9.23
N SER A 61 -18.44 -14.35 10.35
CA SER A 61 -19.81 -14.01 10.76
C SER A 61 -20.16 -12.56 10.47
N ARG A 62 -19.29 -11.80 9.79
CA ARG A 62 -19.48 -10.39 9.47
C ARG A 62 -20.02 -10.21 8.06
N SER A 63 -20.83 -9.19 7.88
CA SER A 63 -21.21 -8.70 6.56
C SER A 63 -20.02 -8.05 5.84
N PRO A 64 -20.03 -7.97 4.50
CA PRO A 64 -18.98 -7.29 3.74
C PRO A 64 -18.75 -5.84 4.21
N ARG A 65 -19.81 -5.12 4.57
CA ARG A 65 -19.72 -3.75 5.09
C ARG A 65 -18.95 -3.70 6.41
N GLU A 66 -19.25 -4.60 7.35
CA GLU A 66 -18.56 -4.63 8.64
C GLU A 66 -17.08 -4.99 8.49
N LEU A 67 -16.71 -5.80 7.50
CA LEU A 67 -15.30 -6.08 7.19
C LEU A 67 -14.57 -4.81 6.70
N LEU A 68 -15.21 -4.00 5.84
CA LEU A 68 -14.63 -2.74 5.36
C LEU A 68 -14.53 -1.68 6.47
N GLU A 69 -15.54 -1.60 7.36
CA GLU A 69 -15.49 -0.71 8.52
C GLU A 69 -14.33 -1.07 9.47
N ARG A 70 -14.03 -2.38 9.62
CA ARG A 70 -12.89 -2.85 10.41
C ARG A 70 -11.55 -2.59 9.73
N LEU A 71 -11.50 -2.76 8.41
CA LEU A 71 -10.34 -2.38 7.61
C LEU A 71 -10.03 -0.89 7.77
N ASP A 72 -11.01 -0.01 7.63
CA ASP A 72 -10.83 1.43 7.80
C ASP A 72 -10.35 1.78 9.20
N ALA A 73 -10.92 1.16 10.23
CA ALA A 73 -10.47 1.34 11.61
C ALA A 73 -9.00 0.94 11.80
N ALA A 74 -8.57 -0.20 11.24
CA ALA A 74 -7.18 -0.66 11.29
C ALA A 74 -6.22 0.27 10.54
N GLN A 75 -6.66 0.84 9.40
CA GLN A 75 -5.90 1.85 8.64
C GLN A 75 -5.63 3.11 9.48
N VAL A 76 -6.64 3.59 10.20
CA VAL A 76 -6.52 4.79 11.06
C VAL A 76 -5.70 4.50 12.31
N ALA A 77 -5.85 3.30 12.88
CA ALA A 77 -5.11 2.86 14.06
C ALA A 77 -3.62 2.57 13.79
N LEU A 78 -3.19 2.59 12.53
CA LEU A 78 -1.84 2.25 12.09
C LEU A 78 -1.47 0.79 12.39
N GLU A 79 -2.35 -0.14 12.04
CA GLU A 79 -2.19 -1.58 12.29
C GLU A 79 -2.00 -2.36 10.97
N PRO A 80 -0.78 -2.44 10.40
CA PRO A 80 -0.50 -3.06 9.10
C PRO A 80 -0.96 -4.50 8.96
N GLU A 81 -0.68 -5.32 9.97
CA GLU A 81 -0.99 -6.75 9.95
C GLU A 81 -2.49 -6.99 10.07
N GLU A 82 -3.17 -6.23 10.94
CA GLU A 82 -4.63 -6.31 11.08
C GLU A 82 -5.34 -5.83 9.82
N SER A 83 -4.89 -4.71 9.25
CA SER A 83 -5.37 -4.18 7.98
C SER A 83 -5.27 -5.21 6.85
N ARG A 84 -4.10 -5.83 6.66
CA ARG A 84 -3.91 -6.91 5.69
C ARG A 84 -4.84 -8.09 5.96
N ALA A 85 -5.02 -8.47 7.22
CA ALA A 85 -5.87 -9.59 7.60
C ALA A 85 -7.37 -9.33 7.30
N TRP A 86 -7.85 -8.10 7.46
CA TRP A 86 -9.21 -7.73 7.06
C TRP A 86 -9.41 -7.77 5.55
N VAL A 87 -8.42 -7.34 4.76
CA VAL A 87 -8.46 -7.50 3.29
C VAL A 87 -8.48 -8.97 2.90
N GLN A 88 -7.62 -9.80 3.49
CA GLN A 88 -7.62 -11.24 3.21
C GLN A 88 -8.98 -11.86 3.50
N ALA A 89 -9.58 -11.56 4.66
CA ALA A 89 -10.91 -12.06 5.02
C ALA A 89 -12.01 -11.62 4.03
N TYR A 90 -11.94 -10.37 3.54
CA TYR A 90 -12.87 -9.85 2.54
C TYR A 90 -12.76 -10.58 1.19
N LEU A 91 -11.52 -10.87 0.76
CA LEU A 91 -11.24 -11.61 -0.46
C LEU A 91 -11.66 -13.08 -0.35
N ASP A 92 -11.35 -13.74 0.77
CA ASP A 92 -11.72 -15.13 1.06
C ASP A 92 -13.24 -15.33 1.11
N ALA A 93 -13.99 -14.31 1.58
CA ALA A 93 -15.44 -14.30 1.56
C ALA A 93 -16.05 -14.15 0.15
N GLY A 94 -15.24 -13.95 -0.89
CA GLY A 94 -15.70 -13.83 -2.27
C GLY A 94 -16.48 -12.53 -2.55
N CYS A 95 -16.27 -11.49 -1.73
CA CYS A 95 -16.98 -10.22 -1.85
C CYS A 95 -16.63 -9.44 -3.12
N ASP A 96 -17.46 -8.47 -3.51
CA ASP A 96 -17.19 -7.56 -4.62
C ASP A 96 -15.95 -6.70 -4.35
N ARG A 97 -15.01 -6.61 -5.30
CA ARG A 97 -13.75 -5.89 -5.12
C ARG A 97 -13.92 -4.38 -5.20
N ALA A 98 -14.95 -3.86 -5.85
CA ALA A 98 -15.09 -2.42 -6.04
C ALA A 98 -15.15 -1.62 -4.71
N PRO A 99 -15.98 -2.00 -3.71
CA PRO A 99 -15.99 -1.34 -2.40
C PRO A 99 -14.66 -1.46 -1.63
N LEU A 100 -13.94 -2.57 -1.80
CA LEU A 100 -12.61 -2.76 -1.20
C LEU A 100 -11.59 -1.79 -1.80
N VAL A 101 -11.55 -1.67 -3.14
CA VAL A 101 -10.66 -0.74 -3.84
C VAL A 101 -10.95 0.70 -3.43
N GLU A 102 -12.24 1.08 -3.31
CA GLU A 102 -12.62 2.41 -2.85
C GLU A 102 -12.15 2.69 -1.41
N THR A 103 -12.34 1.73 -0.50
CA THR A 103 -11.89 1.83 0.90
C THR A 103 -10.38 2.02 0.98
N LEU A 104 -9.61 1.25 0.21
CA LEU A 104 -8.15 1.37 0.15
C LEU A 104 -7.70 2.68 -0.49
N ALA A 105 -8.40 3.17 -1.53
CA ALA A 105 -8.10 4.44 -2.15
C ALA A 105 -8.27 5.61 -1.17
N VAL A 106 -9.36 5.60 -0.38
CA VAL A 106 -9.57 6.58 0.69
C VAL A 106 -8.44 6.53 1.72
N ALA A 107 -8.03 5.33 2.14
CA ALA A 107 -6.94 5.17 3.11
C ALA A 107 -5.57 5.66 2.59
N ALA A 108 -5.31 5.47 1.29
CA ALA A 108 -4.08 5.92 0.63
C ALA A 108 -4.00 7.45 0.54
N VAL A 109 -5.11 8.15 0.32
CA VAL A 109 -5.12 9.62 0.19
C VAL A 109 -5.28 10.39 1.51
N ARG A 110 -5.43 9.68 2.64
CA ARG A 110 -5.44 10.34 3.95
C ARG A 110 -4.12 11.07 4.16
N GLU A 111 -4.22 12.33 4.54
CA GLU A 111 -3.06 13.16 4.84
C GLU A 111 -2.16 12.47 5.86
N GLY A 112 -0.85 12.53 5.63
CA GLY A 112 0.13 11.76 6.38
C GLY A 112 1.50 12.40 6.30
N ASN A 113 2.49 11.71 6.85
CA ASN A 113 3.81 12.26 7.07
C ASN A 113 4.68 12.47 5.83
N ASP A 114 4.54 11.62 4.81
CA ASP A 114 5.32 11.69 3.58
C ASP A 114 4.38 11.43 2.39
N PRO A 115 4.33 12.33 1.38
CA PRO A 115 3.48 12.15 0.20
C PRO A 115 3.79 10.86 -0.58
N HIS A 116 5.03 10.35 -0.55
CA HIS A 116 5.36 9.09 -1.25
C HIS A 116 4.60 7.89 -0.66
N ASN A 117 4.27 7.91 0.63
CA ASN A 117 3.48 6.84 1.25
C ASN A 117 2.04 6.80 0.72
N GLN A 118 1.53 7.95 0.26
CA GLN A 118 0.22 8.04 -0.40
C GLN A 118 0.34 7.54 -1.85
N GLU A 119 1.38 7.99 -2.56
CA GLU A 119 1.65 7.62 -3.95
C GLU A 119 1.86 6.11 -4.12
N ILE A 120 2.68 5.47 -3.28
CA ILE A 120 2.87 4.00 -3.30
C ILE A 120 1.53 3.26 -3.15
N GLY A 121 0.67 3.70 -2.23
CA GLY A 121 -0.67 3.12 -2.03
C GLY A 121 -1.54 3.23 -3.29
N LEU A 122 -1.49 4.39 -3.96
CA LEU A 122 -2.20 4.64 -5.21
C LEU A 122 -1.63 3.84 -6.39
N CYS A 123 -0.31 3.74 -6.54
CA CYS A 123 0.35 2.93 -7.57
C CYS A 123 -0.06 1.46 -7.48
N LEU A 124 -0.18 0.91 -6.27
CA LEU A 124 -0.65 -0.47 -6.06
C LEU A 124 -2.08 -0.68 -6.56
N LEU A 125 -2.98 0.29 -6.34
CA LEU A 125 -4.37 0.25 -6.81
C LEU A 125 -4.48 0.47 -8.32
N GLU A 126 -3.65 1.36 -8.87
CA GLU A 126 -3.55 1.58 -10.32
C GLU A 126 -3.12 0.29 -11.03
N ASP A 127 -2.05 -0.35 -10.56
CA ASP A 127 -1.55 -1.59 -11.14
C ASP A 127 -2.53 -2.75 -10.92
N TYR A 128 -3.26 -2.78 -9.80
CA TYR A 128 -4.35 -3.73 -9.61
C TYR A 128 -5.39 -3.62 -10.75
N GLY A 129 -5.79 -2.39 -11.08
CA GLY A 129 -6.74 -2.11 -12.16
C GLY A 129 -6.24 -2.51 -13.55
N LYS A 130 -4.92 -2.41 -13.79
CA LYS A 130 -4.28 -2.75 -15.07
C LYS A 130 -3.87 -4.22 -15.19
N SER A 131 -3.61 -4.89 -14.06
CA SER A 131 -3.02 -6.22 -14.04
C SER A 131 -4.04 -7.30 -14.41
N THR A 132 -3.58 -8.22 -15.26
CA THR A 132 -4.27 -9.48 -15.58
C THR A 132 -3.61 -10.68 -14.90
N ALA A 133 -2.68 -10.45 -13.97
CA ALA A 133 -2.00 -11.53 -13.26
C ALA A 133 -2.99 -12.28 -12.35
N HIS A 134 -2.83 -13.61 -12.28
CA HIS A 134 -3.69 -14.49 -11.49
C HIS A 134 -3.71 -14.15 -9.99
N ASP A 135 -2.63 -13.57 -9.49
CA ASP A 135 -2.35 -13.22 -8.10
C ASP A 135 -2.42 -11.72 -7.84
N ARG A 136 -3.04 -10.94 -8.73
CA ARG A 136 -3.13 -9.47 -8.62
C ARG A 136 -3.76 -8.97 -7.32
N ASP A 137 -4.61 -9.77 -6.66
CA ASP A 137 -5.21 -9.43 -5.37
C ASP A 137 -4.12 -9.23 -4.27
N THR A 138 -2.90 -9.73 -4.49
CA THR A 138 -1.71 -9.43 -3.66
C THR A 138 -1.41 -7.93 -3.59
N LEU A 139 -1.72 -7.17 -4.64
CA LEU A 139 -1.55 -5.71 -4.67
C LEU A 139 -2.50 -5.02 -3.68
N LEU A 140 -3.71 -5.55 -3.49
CA LEU A 140 -4.66 -5.04 -2.50
C LEU A 140 -4.18 -5.31 -1.07
N LEU A 141 -3.64 -6.51 -0.82
CA LEU A 141 -3.02 -6.88 0.46
C LEU A 141 -1.82 -5.98 0.78
N ALA A 142 -0.96 -5.74 -0.21
CA ALA A 142 0.21 -4.86 -0.08
C ALA A 142 -0.21 -3.41 0.16
N CYS A 143 -1.23 -2.92 -0.54
CA CYS A 143 -1.78 -1.57 -0.34
C CYS A 143 -2.24 -1.40 1.10
N ALA A 144 -3.06 -2.34 1.59
CA ALA A 144 -3.59 -2.31 2.94
C ALA A 144 -2.50 -2.32 4.02
N HIS A 145 -1.48 -3.17 3.85
CA HIS A 145 -0.35 -3.25 4.77
C HIS A 145 0.46 -1.94 4.76
N HIS A 146 0.82 -1.47 3.57
CA HIS A 146 1.65 -0.28 3.40
C HIS A 146 0.98 0.96 3.97
N THR A 147 -0.27 1.24 3.60
CA THR A 147 -0.95 2.49 3.99
C THR A 147 -1.21 2.58 5.48
N ALA A 148 -1.42 1.44 6.16
CA ALA A 148 -1.56 1.37 7.61
C ALA A 148 -0.22 1.44 8.36
N GLY A 149 0.92 1.38 7.67
CA GLY A 149 2.24 1.48 8.30
C GLY A 149 2.74 2.90 8.54
N HIS A 150 2.00 3.92 8.08
CA HIS A 150 2.47 5.29 8.04
C HIS A 150 1.54 6.25 8.75
N GLN A 151 2.14 7.14 9.53
CA GLN A 151 1.41 8.12 10.32
C GLN A 151 0.46 8.95 9.47
N LYS A 152 -0.79 9.04 9.94
CA LYS A 152 -1.81 9.91 9.37
C LYS A 152 -1.88 11.20 10.18
N PHE A 153 -1.97 12.33 9.49
CA PHE A 153 -2.19 13.65 10.08
C PHE A 153 -3.61 14.10 9.77
N GLY A 154 -4.22 14.77 10.74
CA GLY A 154 -5.52 15.41 10.54
C GLY A 154 -5.42 16.89 10.17
N ASP A 155 -4.26 17.51 10.41
CA ASP A 155 -4.03 18.94 10.22
C ASP A 155 -2.62 19.19 9.63
N PRO A 156 -2.51 19.75 8.40
CA PRO A 156 -1.22 20.10 7.80
C PRO A 156 -0.40 21.08 8.63
N LEU A 157 -1.08 21.87 9.48
CA LEU A 157 -0.45 22.86 10.35
C LEU A 157 -0.03 22.30 11.71
N GLU A 158 -0.24 21.01 11.97
CA GLU A 158 0.13 20.39 13.24
C GLU A 158 1.62 20.56 13.55
N ALA A 159 2.49 20.37 12.54
CA ALA A 159 3.93 20.54 12.68
C ALA A 159 4.30 22.00 13.02
N TYR A 160 3.65 22.97 12.37
CA TYR A 160 3.83 24.39 12.66
C TYR A 160 3.39 24.72 14.09
N ARG A 161 2.22 24.22 14.52
CA ARG A 161 1.69 24.46 15.86
C ARG A 161 2.62 23.90 16.94
N ARG A 162 3.07 22.64 16.82
CA ARG A 162 4.04 22.02 17.75
C ARG A 162 5.35 22.81 17.83
N PHE A 163 5.83 23.31 16.68
CA PHE A 163 7.02 24.17 16.65
C PHE A 163 6.81 25.49 17.39
N THR A 164 5.67 26.17 17.17
CA THR A 164 5.37 27.42 17.88
C THR A 164 5.16 27.23 19.38
N GLU A 165 4.54 26.12 19.80
CA GLU A 165 4.35 25.78 21.21
C GLU A 165 5.69 25.52 21.93
N ALA A 166 6.67 24.92 21.25
CA ALA A 166 7.99 24.66 21.82
C ALA A 166 8.87 25.93 21.96
N LEU A 167 8.50 27.03 21.29
CA LEU A 167 9.20 28.32 21.35
C LEU A 167 8.55 29.33 22.32
N ALA A 168 7.39 28.99 22.88
CA ALA A 168 6.66 29.80 23.86
C ALA A 168 7.08 29.47 25.29
#